data_AF-A0A8K0PVQ3-F1
#
_entry.id   AF-A0A8K0PVQ3-F1
#
_cell.length_a   1.000
_cell.length_b   1.000
_cell.length_c   1.000
_cell.angle_alpha   90.00
_cell.angle_beta   90.00
_cell.angle_gamma   90.00
#
_symmetry.space_group_name_H-M   'P 1'
#
loop_
_entity.id
_entity.type
_entity.pdbx_description
1 polymer ?
#
loop_
_entity_poly.entity_id
_entity_poly.type
_entity_poly.pdbx_seq_one_letter_code
_entity_poly.pdbx_strand_id
1 'polypeptide(L)'
;MSLTEPITYGMMAAWIKRTGEILGRLYTTICYSLRYNAGNELDGSPYASDAIRNLALDHDSSVPFQKHYLGRQLRLDTWAIIRGQRPQQALLKQACSVGHANNKRRPTDLTAEQAASVNTYACIRTLTEQVRRLPPGSKKRQDTVRTLRNEKQRLKRELLQRIKDAWTDEQAVDDIQSQLQGRGFSKPMAVDATCPPQRPAQKRLVEALTAPVDNTLETAANFLWESAHKCFLP
;
A
#
# COMPACT_ATOMS: atom_id res chain seq x y z
N MET A 1 -8.53 -9.33 -18.85
CA MET A 1 -8.00 -10.49 -18.09
C MET A 1 -8.89 -11.63 -18.47
N SER A 2 -8.33 -12.74 -18.94
CA SER A 2 -9.11 -13.97 -19.06
C SER A 2 -9.67 -14.33 -17.69
N LEU A 3 -10.89 -14.85 -17.63
CA LEU A 3 -11.52 -15.27 -16.37
C LEU A 3 -10.92 -16.58 -15.83
N THR A 4 -10.11 -17.27 -16.64
CA THR A 4 -9.60 -18.62 -16.36
C THR A 4 -8.09 -18.66 -16.11
N GLU A 5 -7.37 -17.55 -16.33
CA GLU A 5 -5.93 -17.52 -16.10
C GLU A 5 -5.62 -17.17 -14.64
N PRO A 6 -4.64 -17.85 -14.01
CA PRO A 6 -4.27 -17.58 -12.63
C PRO A 6 -3.67 -16.17 -12.48
N ILE A 7 -3.97 -15.52 -11.36
CA ILE A 7 -3.38 -14.23 -11.02
C ILE A 7 -1.90 -14.45 -10.72
N THR A 8 -1.04 -13.78 -11.49
CA THR A 8 0.41 -13.87 -11.27
C THR A 8 0.86 -13.13 -10.02
N TYR A 9 1.98 -13.55 -9.43
CA TYR A 9 2.57 -12.85 -8.28
C TYR A 9 2.84 -11.37 -8.57
N GLY A 10 3.34 -11.04 -9.77
CA GLY A 10 3.61 -9.66 -10.17
C GLY A 10 2.34 -8.79 -10.19
N MET A 11 1.20 -9.37 -10.55
CA MET A 11 -0.09 -8.68 -10.50
C MET A 11 -0.54 -8.44 -9.06
N MET A 12 -0.48 -9.48 -8.21
CA MET A 12 -0.81 -9.34 -6.79
C MET A 12 0.08 -8.31 -6.09
N ALA A 13 1.40 -8.36 -6.31
CA ALA A 13 2.34 -7.41 -5.72
C ALA A 13 2.04 -5.98 -6.15
N ALA A 14 1.73 -5.75 -7.43
CA ALA A 14 1.34 -4.43 -7.93
C ALA A 14 0.02 -3.95 -7.33
N TRP A 15 -0.97 -4.83 -7.18
CA TRP A 15 -2.26 -4.49 -6.58
C TRP A 15 -2.15 -4.19 -5.08
N ILE A 16 -1.42 -5.01 -4.32
CA ILE A 16 -1.17 -4.80 -2.89
C ILE A 16 -0.46 -3.47 -2.64
N LYS A 17 0.56 -3.16 -3.45
CA LYS A 17 1.24 -1.87 -3.39
C LYS A 17 0.26 -0.73 -3.62
N ARG A 18 -0.57 -0.83 -4.65
CA ARG A 18 -1.56 0.20 -4.98
C ARG A 18 -2.61 0.37 -3.88
N THR A 19 -3.08 -0.71 -3.27
CA THR A 19 -4.00 -0.64 -2.13
C THR A 19 -3.37 0.11 -0.97
N GLY A 20 -2.08 -0.14 -0.68
CA GLY A 20 -1.36 0.61 0.35
C GLY A 20 -1.32 2.12 0.09
N GLU A 21 -1.06 2.52 -1.16
CA GLU A 21 -1.09 3.93 -1.57
C GLU A 21 -2.48 4.56 -1.40
N ILE A 22 -3.53 3.85 -1.81
CA ILE A 22 -4.93 4.31 -1.68
C ILE A 22 -5.34 4.47 -0.21
N LEU A 23 -4.88 3.57 0.66
CA LEU A 23 -5.09 3.65 2.10
C LEU A 23 -4.26 4.77 2.76
N GLY A 24 -3.41 5.46 2.00
CA GLY A 24 -2.59 6.57 2.49
C GLY A 24 -1.37 6.13 3.30
N ARG A 25 -0.90 4.89 3.12
CA ARG A 25 0.22 4.36 3.90
C ARG A 25 1.52 5.09 3.56
N LEU A 26 2.24 5.51 4.60
CA LEU A 26 3.56 6.13 4.48
C LEU A 26 4.58 5.16 3.83
N TYR A 27 4.63 3.92 4.33
CA TYR A 27 5.54 2.90 3.84
C TYR A 27 4.91 2.04 2.74
N THR A 28 5.75 1.58 1.81
CA THR A 28 5.30 0.71 0.72
C THR A 28 4.68 -0.57 1.28
N THR A 29 3.46 -0.89 0.86
CA THR A 29 2.77 -2.11 1.26
C THR A 29 3.13 -3.24 0.31
N ILE A 30 3.69 -4.32 0.87
CA ILE A 30 4.03 -5.55 0.16
C ILE A 30 3.52 -6.77 0.97
N CYS A 31 3.46 -7.95 0.35
CA CYS A 31 3.02 -9.17 1.04
C CYS A 31 3.81 -9.41 2.34
N TYR A 32 5.12 -9.18 2.29
CA TYR A 32 5.99 -9.33 3.45
C TYR A 32 5.62 -8.37 4.60
N SER A 33 5.36 -7.08 4.33
CA SER A 33 4.96 -6.13 5.39
C SER A 33 3.60 -6.49 5.99
N LEU A 34 2.69 -7.06 5.20
CA LEU A 34 1.41 -7.55 5.72
C LEU A 34 1.61 -8.75 6.64
N ARG A 35 2.43 -9.73 6.22
CA ARG A 35 2.77 -10.91 7.04
C ARG A 35 3.52 -10.53 8.31
N TYR A 36 4.45 -9.59 8.21
CA TYR A 36 5.16 -8.98 9.33
C TYR A 36 4.20 -8.37 10.35
N ASN A 37 3.29 -7.51 9.90
CA ASN A 37 2.31 -6.89 10.78
C ASN A 37 1.38 -7.93 11.41
N ALA A 38 0.83 -8.86 10.62
CA ALA A 38 -0.05 -9.91 11.11
C ALA A 38 0.64 -10.78 12.18
N GLY A 39 1.89 -11.19 11.93
CA GLY A 39 2.67 -11.97 12.89
C GLY A 39 2.85 -11.24 14.23
N ASN A 40 3.15 -9.95 14.21
CA ASN A 40 3.31 -9.14 15.43
C ASN A 40 1.99 -8.86 16.16
N GLU A 41 0.88 -8.72 15.43
CA GLU A 41 -0.44 -8.58 16.08
C GLU A 41 -0.87 -9.88 16.75
N LEU A 42 -0.62 -11.03 16.12
CA LEU A 42 -0.88 -12.33 16.73
C LEU A 42 0.02 -12.58 17.94
N ASP A 43 1.32 -12.31 17.82
CA ASP A 43 2.29 -12.45 18.93
C ASP A 43 1.93 -11.62 20.16
N GLY A 44 1.47 -10.39 19.95
CA GLY A 44 1.06 -9.47 21.04
C GLY A 44 -0.39 -9.62 21.50
N SER A 45 -1.13 -10.62 20.99
CA SER A 45 -2.53 -10.85 21.31
C SER A 45 -2.66 -11.78 22.53
N PRO A 46 -3.51 -11.45 23.52
CA PRO A 46 -3.80 -12.38 24.61
C PRO A 46 -4.58 -13.64 24.15
N TYR A 47 -5.06 -13.64 22.91
CA TYR A 47 -5.89 -14.71 22.35
C TYR A 47 -5.14 -15.66 21.40
N ALA A 48 -3.87 -15.39 21.10
CA ALA A 48 -3.07 -16.23 20.22
C ALA A 48 -1.83 -16.71 20.95
N SER A 49 -1.63 -18.02 20.96
CA SER A 49 -0.37 -18.61 21.41
C SER A 49 0.65 -18.62 20.28
N ASP A 50 1.92 -18.90 20.63
CA ASP A 50 2.98 -19.19 19.68
C ASP A 50 2.56 -20.22 18.63
N ALA A 51 1.85 -21.29 19.03
CA ALA A 51 1.38 -22.32 18.13
C ALA A 51 0.34 -21.78 17.13
N ILE A 52 -0.61 -20.94 17.57
CA ILE A 52 -1.60 -20.32 16.69
C ILE A 52 -0.92 -19.36 15.71
N ARG A 53 0.00 -18.52 16.19
CA ARG A 53 0.79 -17.62 15.35
C ARG A 53 1.58 -18.39 14.31
N ASN A 54 2.26 -19.46 14.71
CA ASN A 54 3.09 -20.28 13.81
C ASN A 54 2.22 -20.99 12.77
N LEU A 55 1.06 -21.54 13.15
CA LEU A 55 0.08 -22.09 12.22
C LEU A 55 -0.42 -21.05 11.21
N ALA A 56 -0.81 -19.86 11.67
CA ALA A 56 -1.31 -18.80 10.80
C ALA A 56 -0.26 -18.27 9.80
N LEU A 57 1.02 -18.32 10.18
CA LEU A 57 2.12 -17.89 9.32
C LEU A 57 2.67 -19.01 8.43
N ASP A 58 2.25 -20.26 8.65
CA ASP A 58 2.79 -21.48 8.06
C ASP A 58 4.27 -21.71 8.44
N HIS A 59 4.54 -21.67 9.75
CA HIS A 59 5.86 -21.92 10.33
C HIS A 59 5.83 -23.18 11.21
N ASP A 60 6.86 -24.02 11.08
CA ASP A 60 7.05 -25.22 11.91
C ASP A 60 7.49 -24.88 13.36
N SER A 61 8.09 -23.71 13.56
CA SER A 61 8.52 -23.23 14.89
C SER A 61 8.50 -21.71 14.97
N SER A 62 8.81 -21.17 16.15
CA SER A 62 8.91 -19.72 16.36
C SER A 62 10.19 -19.11 15.78
N VAL A 63 11.17 -19.93 15.35
CA VAL A 63 12.47 -19.46 14.88
C VAL A 63 12.36 -18.56 13.63
N PRO A 64 11.61 -18.92 12.57
CA PRO A 64 11.41 -18.04 11.42
C PRO A 64 10.73 -16.72 11.80
N PHE A 65 9.75 -16.78 12.72
CA PHE A 65 9.09 -15.58 13.25
C PHE A 65 10.09 -14.66 13.95
N GLN A 66 10.85 -15.18 14.91
CA GLN A 66 11.84 -14.42 15.68
C GLN A 66 12.92 -13.78 14.81
N LYS A 67 13.39 -14.49 13.77
CA LYS A 67 14.45 -13.98 12.88
C LYS A 67 13.96 -12.95 11.86
N HIS A 68 12.78 -13.15 11.28
CA HIS A 68 12.34 -12.41 10.11
C HIS A 68 11.11 -11.54 10.33
N TYR A 69 10.33 -11.78 11.37
CA TYR A 69 9.04 -11.11 11.54
C TYR A 69 8.88 -10.41 12.89
N LEU A 70 9.62 -10.81 13.93
CA LEU A 70 9.50 -10.20 15.24
C LEU A 70 9.88 -8.71 15.21
N GLY A 71 8.96 -7.90 15.72
CA GLY A 71 9.07 -6.47 15.90
C GLY A 71 10.26 -6.09 16.75
N ARG A 72 11.06 -5.13 16.28
CA ARG A 72 12.09 -4.47 17.13
C ARG A 72 11.51 -3.35 17.99
N GLN A 73 10.27 -2.96 17.73
CA GLN A 73 9.56 -1.95 18.49
C GLN A 73 8.96 -2.58 19.74
N LEU A 74 9.37 -2.09 20.91
CA LEU A 74 8.77 -2.48 22.18
C LEU A 74 7.35 -1.94 22.24
N ARG A 75 6.37 -2.84 22.12
CA ARG A 75 4.94 -2.52 22.29
C ARG A 75 4.57 -2.50 23.77
N LEU A 76 5.39 -1.89 24.61
CA LEU A 76 5.22 -1.84 26.06
C LEU A 76 5.46 -0.43 26.53
N ASP A 77 4.67 0.01 27.52
CA ASP A 77 4.93 1.25 28.25
C ASP A 77 6.08 1.02 29.23
N THR A 78 7.31 0.96 28.70
CA THR A 78 8.50 0.66 29.48
C THR A 78 8.66 1.63 30.64
N TRP A 79 8.30 2.90 30.44
CA TRP A 79 8.41 3.93 31.46
C TRP A 79 7.41 3.76 32.60
N ALA A 80 6.14 3.45 32.30
CA ALA A 80 5.16 3.13 33.34
C ALA A 80 5.58 1.88 34.12
N ILE A 81 6.07 0.84 33.44
CA ILE A 81 6.56 -0.40 34.08
C ILE A 81 7.72 -0.10 35.04
N ILE A 82 8.74 0.64 34.59
CA ILE A 82 9.91 1.00 35.41
C ILE A 82 9.49 1.77 36.67
N ARG A 83 8.42 2.58 36.59
CA ARG A 83 7.92 3.36 37.72
C ARG A 83 6.82 2.66 38.54
N GLY A 84 6.50 1.40 38.26
CA GLY A 84 5.42 0.67 38.93
C GLY A 84 4.03 1.28 38.68
N GLN A 85 3.87 2.05 37.61
CA GLN A 85 2.62 2.68 37.20
C GLN A 85 1.83 1.76 36.25
N ARG A 86 0.52 1.96 36.17
CA ARG A 86 -0.33 1.23 35.22
C ARG A 86 0.01 1.63 33.77
N PRO A 87 0.45 0.69 32.91
CA PRO A 87 0.78 0.95 31.51
C PRO A 87 -0.39 1.49 30.69
N GLN A 88 -0.14 2.50 29.84
CA GLN A 88 -1.15 3.01 28.90
C GLN A 88 -1.16 2.22 27.59
N GLN A 89 -1.36 0.90 27.69
CA GLN A 89 -1.20 -0.02 26.57
C GLN A 89 -2.14 0.28 25.39
N ALA A 90 -3.37 0.72 25.65
CA ALA A 90 -4.33 1.07 24.61
C ALA A 90 -3.87 2.26 23.76
N LEU A 91 -3.32 3.29 24.41
CA LEU A 91 -2.80 4.48 23.74
C LEU A 91 -1.57 4.15 22.89
N LEU A 92 -0.65 3.34 23.42
CA LEU A 92 0.50 2.85 22.65
C LEU A 92 0.08 1.99 21.47
N LYS A 93 -0.88 1.07 21.65
CA LYS A 93 -1.42 0.26 20.53
C LYS A 93 -2.03 1.16 19.46
N GLN A 94 -2.78 2.19 19.85
CA GLN A 94 -3.38 3.12 18.90
C GLN A 94 -2.33 3.95 18.15
N ALA A 95 -1.37 4.53 18.87
CA ALA A 95 -0.29 5.36 18.30
C ALA A 95 0.69 4.57 17.43
N CYS A 96 0.99 3.33 17.82
CA CYS A 96 1.86 2.43 17.06
C CYS A 96 1.09 1.54 16.08
N SER A 97 -0.22 1.74 15.92
CA SER A 97 -1.02 0.94 15.00
C SER A 97 -0.57 1.19 13.56
N VAL A 98 -0.66 0.14 12.75
CA VAL A 98 -0.38 0.18 11.32
C VAL A 98 -1.24 1.23 10.58
N GLY A 99 -2.37 1.65 11.15
CA GLY A 99 -3.24 2.68 10.60
C GLY A 99 -2.90 4.11 11.03
N HIS A 100 -2.10 4.31 12.08
CA HIS A 100 -1.85 5.63 12.66
C HIS A 100 -1.16 6.58 11.67
N ALA A 101 -0.19 6.07 10.90
CA ALA A 101 0.54 6.84 9.90
C ALA A 101 -0.19 6.94 8.53
N ASN A 102 -1.47 6.54 8.45
CA ASN A 102 -2.22 6.62 7.20
C ASN A 102 -2.71 8.05 6.96
N ASN A 103 -2.36 8.63 5.81
CA ASN A 103 -2.82 9.95 5.42
C ASN A 103 -3.40 9.92 3.99
N LYS A 104 -4.73 10.08 3.89
CA LYS A 104 -5.47 10.11 2.61
C LYS A 104 -5.12 11.31 1.73
N ARG A 105 -4.41 12.31 2.26
CA ARG A 105 -3.95 13.48 1.52
C ARG A 105 -2.64 13.23 0.75
N ARG A 106 -1.96 12.12 1.03
CA ARG A 106 -0.71 11.73 0.36
C ARG A 106 -0.99 11.54 -1.15
N PRO A 107 -0.25 12.21 -2.04
CA PRO A 107 -0.47 12.09 -3.48
C PRO A 107 -0.34 10.64 -3.97
N THR A 108 -1.39 10.11 -4.62
CA THR A 108 -1.37 8.74 -5.18
C THR A 108 -1.01 8.72 -6.65
N ASP A 109 -1.31 9.79 -7.38
CA ASP A 109 -1.19 9.90 -8.83
C ASP A 109 -0.73 11.31 -9.22
N LEU A 110 -0.21 11.43 -10.45
CA LEU A 110 0.15 12.72 -11.02
C LEU A 110 -1.11 13.42 -11.55
N THR A 111 -1.18 14.75 -11.39
CA THR A 111 -2.19 15.56 -12.09
C THR A 111 -1.96 15.52 -13.60
N ALA A 112 -2.98 15.88 -14.39
CA ALA A 112 -2.86 15.93 -15.85
C ALA A 112 -1.67 16.82 -16.32
N GLU A 113 -1.47 17.95 -15.66
CA GLU A 113 -0.37 18.89 -15.95
C GLU A 113 1.00 18.29 -15.62
N GLN A 114 1.13 17.66 -14.44
CA GLN A 114 2.36 16.97 -14.04
C GLN A 114 2.66 15.78 -14.97
N ALA A 115 1.64 15.04 -15.39
CA ALA A 115 1.82 13.95 -16.34
C ALA A 115 2.20 14.47 -17.74
N ALA A 116 1.73 15.64 -18.13
CA ALA A 116 2.05 16.29 -19.40
C ALA A 116 3.48 16.85 -19.41
N SER A 117 3.98 17.34 -18.27
CA SER A 117 5.35 17.86 -18.13
C SER A 117 6.42 16.83 -18.49
N VAL A 118 6.14 15.53 -18.32
CA VAL A 118 7.04 14.44 -18.73
C VAL A 118 7.34 14.45 -20.24
N ASN A 119 6.48 15.03 -21.08
CA ASN A 119 6.72 15.14 -22.52
C ASN A 119 7.77 16.21 -22.89
N THR A 120 8.14 17.11 -21.98
CA THR A 120 9.11 18.18 -22.25
C THR A 120 10.57 17.68 -22.20
N TYR A 121 10.81 16.54 -21.54
CA TYR A 121 12.14 15.96 -21.37
C TYR A 121 12.81 15.66 -22.72
N ALA A 122 14.10 15.99 -22.83
CA ALA A 122 14.87 15.85 -24.06
C ALA A 122 14.85 14.40 -24.60
N CYS A 123 15.00 13.39 -23.75
CA CYS A 123 14.95 11.98 -24.14
C CYS A 123 13.59 11.56 -24.73
N ILE A 124 12.48 12.12 -24.23
CA ILE A 124 11.14 11.84 -24.76
C ILE A 124 10.95 12.53 -26.10
N ARG A 125 11.44 13.76 -26.26
CA ARG A 125 11.40 14.49 -27.53
C ARG A 125 12.20 13.77 -28.62
N THR A 126 13.42 13.32 -28.31
CA THR A 126 14.26 12.58 -29.27
C THR A 126 13.63 11.26 -29.69
N LEU A 127 13.12 10.47 -28.73
CA LEU A 127 12.43 9.21 -29.04
C LEU A 127 11.16 9.44 -29.85
N THR A 128 10.40 10.49 -29.54
CA THR A 128 9.19 10.85 -30.30
C THR A 128 9.53 11.20 -31.75
N GLU A 129 10.60 11.97 -31.96
CA GLU A 129 11.07 12.34 -33.29
C GLU A 129 11.59 11.12 -34.07
N GLN A 130 12.31 10.21 -33.42
CA GLN A 130 12.74 8.95 -34.04
C GLN A 130 11.54 8.10 -34.50
N VAL A 131 10.49 7.99 -33.69
CA VAL A 131 9.26 7.26 -34.07
C VAL A 131 8.58 7.88 -35.30
N ARG A 132 8.64 9.21 -35.46
CA ARG A 132 8.07 9.92 -36.62
C ARG A 132 8.85 9.66 -37.91
N ARG A 133 10.18 9.54 -37.81
CA ARG A 133 11.07 9.31 -38.96
C ARG A 133 11.06 7.86 -39.45
N LEU A 134 10.71 6.92 -38.58
CA LEU A 134 10.72 5.50 -38.93
C LEU A 134 9.44 5.12 -39.69
N PRO A 135 9.54 4.25 -40.72
CA PRO A 135 8.40 3.85 -41.51
C PRO A 135 7.38 3.06 -40.68
N PRO A 136 6.06 3.27 -40.92
CA PRO A 136 5.01 2.47 -40.30
C PRO A 136 5.24 0.97 -40.48
N GLY A 137 4.95 0.17 -39.44
CA GLY A 137 5.11 -1.29 -39.50
C GLY A 137 6.52 -1.83 -39.31
N SER A 138 7.58 -1.00 -39.40
CA SER A 138 8.96 -1.48 -39.19
C SER A 138 9.19 -1.97 -37.75
N LYS A 139 9.95 -3.08 -37.61
CA LYS A 139 10.34 -3.63 -36.29
C LYS A 139 11.05 -2.57 -35.44
N LYS A 140 11.96 -1.80 -36.06
CA LYS A 140 12.65 -0.67 -35.41
C LYS A 140 11.67 0.34 -34.83
N ARG A 141 10.60 0.72 -35.55
CA ARG A 141 9.57 1.63 -35.03
C ARG A 141 8.85 1.04 -33.82
N GLN A 142 8.49 -0.24 -33.87
CA GLN A 142 7.83 -0.92 -32.75
C GLN A 142 8.71 -0.91 -31.49
N ASP A 143 10.01 -1.21 -31.65
CA ASP A 143 10.98 -1.19 -30.55
C ASP A 143 11.19 0.21 -29.98
N THR A 144 11.27 1.24 -30.84
CA THR A 144 11.35 2.64 -30.39
C THR A 144 10.08 3.09 -29.67
N VAL A 145 8.89 2.69 -30.14
CA VAL A 145 7.62 2.98 -29.44
C VAL A 145 7.57 2.30 -28.07
N ARG A 146 8.02 1.05 -27.96
CA ARG A 146 8.13 0.35 -26.68
C ARG A 146 9.08 1.08 -25.74
N THR A 147 10.23 1.51 -26.24
CA THR A 147 11.24 2.28 -25.49
C THR A 147 10.65 3.61 -25.02
N LEU A 148 10.01 4.37 -25.90
CA LEU A 148 9.31 5.61 -25.57
C LEU A 148 8.26 5.42 -24.46
N ARG A 149 7.46 4.35 -24.54
CA ARG A 149 6.46 4.03 -23.51
C ARG A 149 7.11 3.73 -22.17
N ASN A 150 8.17 2.92 -22.17
CA ASN A 150 8.90 2.55 -20.95
C ASN A 150 9.55 3.77 -20.31
N GLU A 151 10.20 4.63 -21.09
CA GLU A 151 10.82 5.87 -20.60
C GLU A 151 9.80 6.85 -20.05
N LYS A 152 8.66 7.06 -20.73
CA LYS A 152 7.56 7.87 -20.19
C LYS A 152 7.08 7.32 -18.85
N GLN A 153 6.93 6.00 -18.74
CA GLN A 153 6.48 5.37 -17.50
C GLN A 153 7.52 5.51 -16.38
N ARG A 154 8.81 5.39 -16.70
CA ARG A 154 9.92 5.59 -15.75
C ARG A 154 9.92 7.03 -15.22
N LEU A 155 9.92 8.02 -16.10
CA LEU A 155 9.91 9.44 -15.72
C LEU A 155 8.67 9.81 -14.89
N LYS A 156 7.48 9.29 -15.24
CA LYS A 156 6.27 9.49 -14.43
C LYS A 156 6.41 8.91 -13.02
N ARG A 157 7.01 7.72 -12.88
CA ARG A 157 7.25 7.10 -11.56
C ARG A 157 8.24 7.92 -10.73
N GLU A 158 9.32 8.37 -11.35
CA GLU A 158 10.33 9.23 -10.70
C GLU A 158 9.72 10.56 -10.25
N LEU A 159 8.93 11.22 -11.10
CA LEU A 159 8.24 12.46 -10.77
C LEU A 159 7.26 12.27 -9.61
N LEU A 160 6.44 11.22 -9.65
CA LEU A 160 5.49 10.91 -8.58
C LEU A 160 6.21 10.63 -7.25
N GLN A 161 7.34 9.92 -7.28
CA GLN A 161 8.12 9.65 -6.08
C GLN A 161 8.68 10.95 -5.48
N ARG A 162 9.25 11.84 -6.30
CA ARG A 162 9.72 13.16 -5.83
C ARG A 162 8.62 13.98 -5.18
N ILE A 163 7.43 14.01 -5.78
CA ILE A 163 6.26 14.71 -5.22
C ILE A 163 5.86 14.08 -3.88
N LYS A 164 5.85 12.74 -3.78
CA LYS A 164 5.53 12.04 -2.53
C LYS A 164 6.56 12.31 -1.43
N ASP A 165 7.84 12.36 -1.77
CA ASP A 165 8.92 12.61 -0.82
C ASP A 165 8.86 14.04 -0.30
N ALA A 166 8.79 15.04 -1.20
CA ALA A 166 8.63 16.44 -0.82
C ALA A 166 7.38 16.68 0.05
N TRP A 167 6.25 16.08 -0.35
CA TRP A 167 5.02 16.15 0.45
C TRP A 167 5.19 15.50 1.83
N THR A 168 5.92 14.38 1.94
CA THR A 168 6.15 13.70 3.23
C THR A 168 6.97 14.56 4.18
N ASP A 169 7.98 15.27 3.65
CA ASP A 169 8.87 16.14 4.42
C ASP A 169 8.13 17.40 4.93
N GLU A 170 7.25 17.97 4.10
CA GLU A 170 6.56 19.23 4.40
C GLU A 170 5.26 19.04 5.21
N GLN A 171 4.56 17.90 5.06
CA GLN A 171 3.22 17.70 5.63
C GLN A 171 3.15 17.94 7.14
N ALA A 172 4.14 17.47 7.90
CA ALA A 172 4.13 17.66 9.36
C ALA A 172 4.23 19.13 9.75
N VAL A 173 5.03 19.92 9.02
CA VAL A 173 5.21 21.34 9.25
C VAL A 173 3.93 22.10 8.90
N ASP A 174 3.34 21.80 7.75
CA ASP A 174 2.10 22.42 7.28
C ASP A 174 0.93 22.18 8.25
N ASP A 175 0.84 20.96 8.80
CA ASP A 175 -0.18 20.60 9.77
C ASP A 175 -0.01 21.36 11.09
N ILE A 176 1.22 21.45 11.61
CA ILE A 176 1.52 22.21 12.83
C ILE A 176 1.21 23.71 12.61
N GLN A 177 1.64 24.28 11.49
CA GLN A 177 1.38 25.68 11.16
C GLN A 177 -0.12 25.97 11.03
N SER A 178 -0.87 25.07 10.39
CA SER A 178 -2.33 25.19 10.28
C SER A 178 -3.00 25.19 11.65
N GLN A 179 -2.61 24.24 12.52
CA GLN A 179 -3.11 24.17 13.90
C GLN A 179 -2.82 25.45 14.69
N LEU A 180 -1.60 25.99 14.60
CA LEU A 180 -1.21 27.25 15.27
C LEU A 180 -2.01 28.45 14.75
N GLN A 181 -2.39 28.44 13.47
CA GLN A 181 -3.23 29.48 12.86
C GLN A 181 -4.73 29.29 13.15
N GLY A 182 -5.11 28.28 13.93
CA GLY A 182 -6.52 27.92 14.18
C GLY A 182 -7.24 27.37 12.94
N ARG A 183 -6.49 27.03 11.89
CA ARG A 183 -7.00 26.35 10.69
C ARG A 183 -7.02 24.85 10.99
N GLY A 184 -8.16 24.20 10.79
CA GLY A 184 -8.21 22.73 10.84
C GLY A 184 -7.27 22.09 9.81
N PHE A 185 -7.09 20.77 9.88
CA PHE A 185 -6.29 20.06 8.89
C PHE A 185 -6.85 20.23 7.47
N SER A 186 -5.95 20.40 6.49
CA SER A 186 -6.33 20.48 5.08
C SER A 186 -7.16 19.28 4.64
N LYS A 187 -8.14 19.49 3.75
CA LYS A 187 -8.94 18.40 3.19
C LYS A 187 -8.08 17.49 2.29
N PRO A 188 -8.41 16.20 2.15
CA PRO A 188 -7.79 15.34 1.14
C PRO A 188 -7.92 15.94 -0.25
N MET A 189 -6.81 15.89 -1.00
CA MET A 189 -6.83 16.17 -2.43
C MET A 189 -7.91 15.28 -3.05
N ALA A 190 -8.85 15.90 -3.76
CA ALA A 190 -9.81 15.14 -4.55
C ALA A 190 -9.01 14.25 -5.51
N VAL A 191 -9.29 12.95 -5.51
CA VAL A 191 -8.71 12.03 -6.49
C VAL A 191 -9.15 12.56 -7.86
N ASP A 192 -8.19 13.06 -8.64
CA ASP A 192 -8.48 13.58 -9.97
C ASP A 192 -9.13 12.45 -10.79
N ALA A 193 -10.27 12.74 -11.41
CA ALA A 193 -11.11 11.75 -12.12
C ALA A 193 -10.43 11.17 -13.38
N THR A 194 -9.18 11.54 -13.62
CA THR A 194 -8.30 11.08 -14.70
C THR A 194 -7.62 9.74 -14.41
N CYS A 195 -7.70 9.20 -13.17
CA CYS A 195 -7.30 7.82 -12.92
C CYS A 195 -8.22 6.83 -13.66
N PRO A 196 -7.68 5.83 -14.38
CA PRO A 196 -8.49 4.76 -14.92
C PRO A 196 -9.32 4.15 -13.79
N PRO A 197 -10.65 4.00 -13.96
CA PRO A 197 -11.49 3.43 -12.92
C PRO A 197 -10.92 2.07 -12.50
N GLN A 198 -10.94 1.80 -11.19
CA GLN A 198 -10.48 0.51 -10.66
C GLN A 198 -11.15 -0.62 -11.44
N ARG A 199 -10.34 -1.57 -11.92
CA ARG A 199 -10.87 -2.73 -12.65
C ARG A 199 -11.71 -3.59 -11.70
N PRO A 200 -12.69 -4.37 -12.19
CA PRO A 200 -13.59 -5.14 -11.33
C PRO A 200 -12.88 -5.98 -10.26
N ALA A 201 -11.77 -6.64 -10.60
CA ALA A 201 -10.98 -7.42 -9.65
C ALA A 201 -10.29 -6.56 -8.56
N GLN A 202 -9.86 -5.35 -8.91
CA GLN A 202 -9.24 -4.41 -7.96
C GLN A 202 -10.28 -3.85 -7.00
N LYS A 203 -11.49 -3.55 -7.48
CA LYS A 203 -12.61 -3.14 -6.63
C LYS A 203 -12.93 -4.21 -5.59
N ARG A 204 -13.10 -5.47 -6.03
CA ARG A 204 -13.35 -6.60 -5.12
C ARG A 204 -12.25 -6.77 -4.08
N LEU A 205 -10.98 -6.62 -4.48
CA LEU A 205 -9.87 -6.70 -3.54
C LEU A 205 -9.89 -5.57 -2.52
N VAL A 206 -10.13 -4.33 -2.94
CA VAL A 206 -10.24 -3.18 -2.04
C VAL A 206 -11.43 -3.39 -1.10
N GLU A 207 -12.60 -3.72 -1.62
CA GLU A 207 -13.81 -4.04 -0.85
C GLU A 207 -13.54 -5.13 0.19
N ALA A 208 -12.91 -6.24 -0.17
CA ALA A 208 -12.58 -7.32 0.76
C ALA A 208 -11.58 -6.88 1.85
N LEU A 209 -10.60 -6.04 1.51
CA LEU A 209 -9.59 -5.55 2.46
C LEU A 209 -10.10 -4.41 3.35
N THR A 210 -11.13 -3.68 2.93
CA THR A 210 -11.73 -2.56 3.68
C THR A 210 -13.10 -2.88 4.25
N ALA A 211 -13.61 -4.10 4.05
CA ALA A 211 -14.86 -4.53 4.62
C ALA A 211 -14.77 -4.38 6.15
N PRO A 212 -15.77 -3.73 6.78
CA PRO A 212 -15.83 -3.70 8.23
C PRO A 212 -15.88 -5.15 8.74
N VAL A 213 -15.09 -5.44 9.76
CA VAL A 213 -15.20 -6.70 10.48
C VAL A 213 -16.50 -6.59 11.27
N ASP A 214 -17.55 -7.27 10.79
CA ASP A 214 -18.85 -7.26 11.46
C ASP A 214 -18.71 -7.76 12.91
N ASN A 215 -19.44 -7.11 13.81
CA ASN A 215 -19.27 -7.22 15.27
C ASN A 215 -19.82 -8.55 15.83
N THR A 216 -20.32 -9.44 14.98
CA THR A 216 -21.04 -10.66 15.37
C THR A 216 -20.32 -11.90 14.85
N LEU A 217 -20.03 -12.82 15.78
CA LEU A 217 -19.31 -14.08 15.54
C LEU A 217 -19.95 -14.95 14.44
N GLU A 218 -21.28 -14.89 14.33
CA GLU A 218 -22.07 -15.69 13.37
C GLU A 218 -21.81 -15.29 11.92
N THR A 219 -21.55 -14.01 11.65
CA THR A 219 -21.32 -13.50 10.30
C THR A 219 -19.86 -13.67 9.86
N ALA A 220 -18.91 -13.53 10.79
CA ALA A 220 -17.49 -13.75 10.54
C ALA A 220 -17.18 -15.23 10.19
N ALA A 221 -17.88 -16.17 10.84
CA ALA A 221 -17.78 -17.59 10.53
C ALA A 221 -18.33 -17.92 9.13
N ASN A 222 -19.44 -17.31 8.73
CA ASN A 222 -20.01 -17.49 7.39
C ASN A 222 -19.13 -16.92 6.28
N PHE A 223 -18.49 -15.77 6.48
CA PHE A 223 -17.60 -15.18 5.47
C PHE A 223 -16.32 -16.01 5.25
N LEU A 224 -15.74 -16.54 6.33
CA LEU A 224 -14.58 -17.45 6.25
C LEU A 224 -14.95 -18.80 5.61
N TRP A 225 -16.12 -19.35 5.94
CA TRP A 225 -16.60 -20.59 5.36
C TRP A 225 -16.92 -20.46 3.87
N GLU A 226 -17.65 -19.42 3.45
CA GLU A 226 -17.96 -19.19 2.02
C GLU A 226 -16.72 -18.87 1.18
N SER A 227 -15.74 -18.15 1.75
CA SER A 227 -14.50 -17.80 1.05
C SER A 227 -13.56 -19.01 0.91
N ALA A 228 -13.53 -19.90 1.91
CA ALA A 228 -12.77 -21.15 1.83
C ALA A 228 -13.41 -22.14 0.84
N HIS A 229 -14.75 -22.23 0.82
CA HIS A 229 -15.47 -23.17 -0.04
C HIS A 229 -15.36 -22.82 -1.55
N LYS A 230 -15.27 -21.53 -1.89
CA LYS A 230 -15.11 -21.05 -3.27
C LYS A 230 -13.68 -21.11 -3.80
N CYS A 231 -12.69 -21.37 -2.95
CA CYS A 231 -11.28 -21.39 -3.34
C CYS A 231 -10.62 -22.79 -3.30
N PHE A 232 -11.21 -23.78 -2.62
CA PHE A 232 -10.50 -25.04 -2.31
C PHE A 232 -11.25 -26.35 -2.60
N LEU A 233 -12.38 -26.33 -3.30
CA LEU A 233 -12.98 -27.55 -3.86
C LEU A 233 -13.24 -27.38 -5.36
N PRO A 234 -13.02 -28.42 -6.18
CA PRO A 234 -13.06 -28.36 -7.65
C PRO A 234 -14.42 -27.95 -8.21
#